data_AF-A0A857JAN2-F1
#
_entry.id   AF-A0A857JAN2-F1
#
_cell.length_a   1.000
_cell.length_b   1.000
_cell.length_c   1.000
_cell.angle_alpha   90.00
_cell.angle_beta   90.00
_cell.angle_gamma   90.00
#
_symmetry.space_group_name_H-M   'P 1'
#
loop_
_entity.id
_entity.type
_entity.pdbx_description
1 polymer ?
#
loop_
_entity_poly.entity_id
_entity_poly.type
_entity_poly.pdbx_seq_one_letter_code
_entity_poly.pdbx_strand_id
1 'polypeptide(L)' 'MDWTVLLQALGLLLVLEGLGPFLSPGRWRAAMARLAQLGDQPLRLFALASMLCGLLLLWCAH' A
#
# COMPACT_ATOMS: atom_id res chain seq x y z
N MET A 1 -19.69 14.44 2.05
CA MET A 1 -18.57 13.52 2.32
C MET A 1 -18.12 13.79 3.73
N ASP A 2 -18.46 12.91 4.66
CA ASP A 2 -18.18 13.12 6.08
C ASP A 2 -16.67 12.93 6.32
N TRP A 3 -15.98 13.98 6.76
CA TRP A 3 -14.53 13.98 7.03
C TRP A 3 -14.09 12.87 8.01
N THR A 4 -15.03 12.40 8.84
CA THR A 4 -14.87 11.26 9.74
C THR A 4 -14.65 9.95 8.99
N VAL A 5 -15.34 9.70 7.88
CA VAL A 5 -15.16 8.47 7.07
C VAL A 5 -13.77 8.45 6.44
N LEU A 6 -13.30 9.61 5.96
CA LEU A 6 -11.96 9.75 5.40
C LEU A 6 -10.89 9.43 6.47
N LEU A 7 -11.02 9.99 7.68
CA LEU A 7 -10.12 9.74 8.80
C LEU A 7 -10.12 8.28 9.25
N GLN A 8 -11.28 7.62 9.27
CA GLN A 8 -11.39 6.19 9.61
C GLN A 8 -10.71 5.31 8.56
N ALA A 9 -10.94 5.57 7.27
CA ALA A 9 -10.29 4.83 6.19
C ALA A 9 -8.76 5.01 6.23
N LEU A 10 -8.28 6.24 6.47
CA LEU A 10 -6.86 6.53 6.65
C LEU A 10 -6.27 5.82 7.87
N GLY A 11 -7.00 5.78 8.99
CA GLY A 11 -6.60 5.05 10.19
C GLY A 11 -6.46 3.55 9.93
N LEU A 12 -7.42 2.93 9.24
CA LEU A 12 -7.35 1.52 8.87
C LEU A 12 -6.21 1.23 7.89
N LEU A 13 -5.98 2.09 6.91
CA LEU A 13 -4.86 1.98 5.98
C LEU A 13 -3.51 1.99 6.73
N LEU A 14 -3.33 2.93 7.67
CA LEU A 14 -2.13 3.03 8.52
C LEU A 14 -1.94 1.80 9.40
N VAL A 15 -3.01 1.27 9.99
CA VAL A 15 -2.96 0.04 10.79
C VAL A 15 -2.53 -1.15 9.92
N LEU A 16 -3.07 -1.27 8.71
CA LEU A 16 -2.72 -2.33 7.76
C LEU A 16 -1.27 -2.21 7.25
N GLU A 17 -0.83 -0.99 6.92
CA GLU A 17 0.57 -0.68 6.56
C GLU A 17 1.54 -1.02 7.71
N GLY A 18 1.16 -0.73 8.95
CA GLY A 18 1.99 -0.98 10.14
C GLY A 18 1.99 -2.44 10.63
N LEU A 19 0.95 -3.22 10.30
CA LEU A 19 0.80 -4.60 10.75
C LEU A 19 1.93 -5.51 10.24
N GLY A 20 2.33 -5.36 8.97
CA GLY A 20 3.44 -6.12 8.34
C GLY A 20 4.77 -5.99 9.08
N PRO A 21 5.30 -4.77 9.30
CA PRO A 21 6.53 -4.56 10.05
C PRO A 21 6.41 -4.92 11.54
N PHE A 22 5.22 -4.78 12.15
CA PHE A 22 5.01 -5.10 13.57
C PHE A 22 4.98 -6.60 13.86
N LEU A 23 4.32 -7.40 13.00
CA LEU A 23 4.22 -8.86 13.17
C LEU A 23 5.56 -9.59 12.94
N SER A 24 6.35 -9.16 11.95
CA SER A 24 7.60 -9.86 11.63
C SER A 24 8.62 -8.95 10.93
N PRO A 25 9.38 -8.13 11.68
CA PRO A 25 10.29 -7.15 11.09
C PRO A 25 11.38 -7.78 10.21
N GLY A 26 11.84 -9.01 10.55
CA GLY A 26 12.83 -9.74 9.75
C GLY A 26 12.30 -10.22 8.40
N ARG A 27 11.09 -10.79 8.35
CA ARG A 27 10.45 -11.23 7.10
C ARG A 27 10.07 -10.05 6.23
N TRP A 28 9.58 -8.96 6.85
CA TRP A 28 9.30 -7.72 6.15
C TRP A 28 10.55 -7.11 5.52
N ARG A 29 11.65 -6.99 6.27
CA ARG A 29 12.95 -6.53 5.72
C ARG A 29 13.45 -7.41 4.58
N ALA A 30 13.33 -8.74 4.69
CA ALA A 30 13.73 -9.65 3.63
C ALA A 30 12.86 -9.49 2.37
N ALA A 31 11.54 -9.29 2.52
CA ALA A 31 10.63 -9.02 1.41
C ALA A 31 10.94 -7.68 0.73
N MET A 32 11.15 -6.62 1.52
CA MET A 32 11.57 -5.30 1.04
C MET A 32 12.93 -5.37 0.32
N ALA A 33 13.89 -6.11 0.86
CA ALA A 33 15.19 -6.30 0.22
C ALA A 33 15.09 -7.06 -1.10
N ARG A 34 14.20 -8.08 -1.19
CA ARG A 34 13.91 -8.77 -2.45
C ARG A 34 13.22 -7.85 -3.46
N LEU A 35 12.31 -6.99 -3.01
CA LEU A 35 11.67 -5.97 -3.83
C LEU A 35 12.66 -4.90 -4.31
N ALA A 36 13.64 -4.54 -3.49
CA ALA A 36 14.71 -3.62 -3.86
C ALA A 36 15.74 -4.27 -4.81
N GLN A 37 15.84 -5.61 -4.82
CA GLN A 37 16.68 -6.36 -5.76
C GLN A 37 15.98 -6.61 -7.10
N LEU A 38 14.65 -6.62 -7.12
CA LEU A 38 13.88 -6.53 -8.37
C LEU A 38 14.10 -5.13 -8.91
N GLY A 39 14.81 -5.02 -10.04
CA GLY A 39 15.24 -3.73 -10.59
C GLY A 39 14.11 -2.70 -10.73
N ASP A 40 14.46 -1.42 -10.92
CA ASP A 40 13.52 -0.29 -10.83
C ASP A 40 12.29 -0.39 -11.76
N GLN A 41 12.37 -1.18 -12.83
CA GLN A 41 11.32 -1.32 -13.84
C GLN A 41 10.06 -2.05 -13.33
N PRO A 42 10.12 -3.30 -12.83
CA PRO A 42 8.97 -3.97 -12.23
C PRO A 42 8.41 -3.24 -11.02
N LEU A 43 9.26 -2.57 -10.22
CA LEU A 43 8.79 -1.78 -9.07
C LEU A 43 7.92 -0.59 -9.53
N ARG A 44 8.34 0.13 -10.58
CA ARG A 44 7.54 1.21 -11.19
C ARG A 44 6.24 0.70 -11.80
N LEU A 45 6.25 -0.47 -12.43
CA LEU A 45 5.03 -1.05 -13.00
C LEU A 45 4.05 -1.46 -11.90
N PHE A 46 4.55 -2.02 -10.80
CA PHE A 46 3.75 -2.38 -9.63
C PHE A 46 3.14 -1.13 -8.96
N ALA A 47 3.94 -0.06 -8.84
CA ALA A 47 3.45 1.23 -8.34
C ALA A 47 2.38 1.84 -9.28
N LEU A 48 2.59 1.80 -10.60
CA LEU A 48 1.59 2.24 -11.58
C LEU A 48 0.30 1.43 -11.50
N ALA A 49 0.39 0.10 -11.39
CA ALA A 49 -0.76 -0.77 -11.23
C ALA A 49 -1.54 -0.46 -9.94
N SER A 50 -0.83 -0.22 -8.83
CA SER A 50 -1.43 0.20 -7.56
C SER A 50 -2.14 1.55 -7.69
N MET A 51 -1.51 2.55 -8.32
CA MET A 51 -2.13 3.85 -8.59
C MET A 51 -3.38 3.70 -9.46
N LEU A 52 -3.32 2.89 -10.52
CA LEU A 52 -4.46 2.66 -11.42
C LEU A 52 -5.61 1.96 -10.70
N CYS A 53 -5.30 0.96 -9.85
CA CYS A 53 -6.28 0.26 -9.04
C CYS A 53 -6.94 1.20 -8.02
N GLY A 54 -6.15 2.06 -7.37
CA GLY A 54 -6.65 3.10 -6.48
C GLY A 54 -7.55 4.09 -7.20
N LEU A 55 -7.18 4.52 -8.42
CA LEU A 55 -7.99 5.41 -9.25
C LEU A 55 -9.31 4.76 -9.67
N LEU A 56 -9.29 3.49 -10.04
CA LEU A 56 -10.51 2.70 -10.35
C LEU A 56 -11.41 2.55 -9.14
N LEU A 57 -10.86 2.30 -7.95
CA LEU A 57 -11.60 2.24 -6.70
C LEU A 57 -12.25 3.59 -6.38
N LEU A 58 -11.51 4.68 -6.54
CA LEU A 58 -12.01 6.05 -6.34
C LEU A 58 -13.12 6.39 -7.33
N TRP A 59 -12.98 5.96 -8.58
CA TRP A 59 -14.00 6.14 -9.61
C TRP A 59 -15.24 5.29 -9.36
N CYS A 60 -15.08 4.06 -8.85
CA CYS A 60 -16.21 3.19 -8.52
C CYS A 60 -16.91 3.56 -7.20
N ALA A 61 -16.19 4.22 -6.28
CA ALA A 61 -16.71 4.73 -5.02
C ALA A 61 -17.35 6.13 -5.13
N HIS A 62 -17.18 6.79 -6.28
CA HIS A 62 -17.86 8.04 -6.64
C HIS A 62 -19.18 7.74 -7.35
#